data_AF-A0A9Q0RSK7-F1
#
_entry.id   AF-A0A9Q0RSK7-F1
#
_cell.length_a   1.000
_cell.length_b   1.000
_cell.length_c   1.000
_cell.angle_alpha   90.00
_cell.angle_beta   90.00
_cell.angle_gamma   90.00
#
_symmetry.space_group_name_H-M   'P 1'
#
loop_
_entity.id
_entity.type
_entity.pdbx_description
1 polymer ?
#
loop_
_entity_poly.entity_id
_entity_poly.type
_entity_poly.pdbx_seq_one_letter_code
_entity_poly.pdbx_strand_id
1 'polypeptide(L)'
;HMPTGMCAEGHKYYHGNGVPQSYELAAQWFGRAAAEGNAEGYYNLALMLKSGKGVKLDVHESIRLFKLAASQDISVEVYGVKMPNIGVVEAEHSLGLSYHEGALEWYHRAIKHGSGTSANNIGTIYESGVGVKRDFKTALNYYKFASSLKVTPLTKKDFDIAEATTT
;
A
#
# COMPACT_ATOMS: atom_id res chain seq x y z
N HIS A 1 -22.11 14.82 -7.44
CA HIS A 1 -20.80 14.74 -8.13
C HIS A 1 -20.13 13.44 -7.70
N MET A 2 -19.49 12.70 -8.62
CA MET A 2 -18.92 11.39 -8.27
C MET A 2 -17.52 11.56 -7.64
N PRO A 3 -17.23 10.89 -6.52
CA PRO A 3 -15.93 10.95 -5.83
C PRO A 3 -14.72 10.64 -6.73
N THR A 4 -14.91 9.92 -7.84
CA THR A 4 -13.88 9.62 -8.85
C THR A 4 -13.32 10.86 -9.55
N GLY A 5 -14.10 11.95 -9.65
CA GLY A 5 -13.63 13.20 -10.25
C GLY A 5 -12.57 13.92 -9.42
N MET A 6 -12.62 13.80 -8.10
CA MET A 6 -11.69 14.46 -7.20
C MET A 6 -10.29 13.85 -7.24
N CYS A 7 -10.19 12.52 -7.26
CA CYS A 7 -8.91 11.83 -7.41
C CYS A 7 -8.27 12.12 -8.76
N ALA A 8 -9.07 12.13 -9.84
CA ALA A 8 -8.58 12.48 -11.17
C ALA A 8 -7.99 13.89 -11.22
N GLU A 9 -8.62 14.86 -10.56
CA GLU A 9 -8.09 16.22 -10.46
C GLU A 9 -6.80 16.27 -9.65
N GLY A 10 -6.73 15.52 -8.54
CA GLY A 10 -5.50 15.35 -7.77
C GLY A 10 -4.34 14.82 -8.62
N HIS A 11 -4.59 13.80 -9.46
CA HIS A 11 -3.58 13.24 -10.36
C HIS A 11 -3.10 14.25 -11.42
N LYS A 12 -3.98 15.11 -11.94
CA LYS A 12 -3.56 16.16 -12.87
C LYS A 12 -2.55 17.09 -12.24
N TYR A 13 -2.80 17.58 -11.04
CA TYR A 13 -1.85 18.44 -10.31
C TYR A 13 -0.60 17.68 -9.87
N TYR A 14 -0.73 16.40 -9.51
CA TYR A 14 0.41 15.58 -9.10
C TYR A 14 1.40 15.34 -10.25
N HIS A 15 0.89 15.12 -11.47
CA HIS A 15 1.72 14.83 -12.65
C HIS A 15 1.96 16.04 -13.57
N GLY A 16 1.23 17.14 -13.38
CA GLY A 16 1.24 18.28 -14.30
C GLY A 16 0.51 18.02 -15.62
N ASN A 17 -0.52 17.17 -15.62
CA ASN A 17 -1.22 16.76 -16.84
C ASN A 17 -2.23 17.83 -17.27
N GLY A 18 -1.80 18.72 -18.16
CA GLY A 18 -2.63 19.82 -18.67
C GLY A 18 -2.80 20.99 -17.68
N VAL A 19 -2.12 20.95 -16.54
CA VAL A 19 -2.04 22.02 -15.52
C VAL A 19 -0.61 22.09 -14.98
N PRO A 20 -0.15 23.23 -14.43
CA PRO A 20 1.11 23.28 -13.70
C PRO A 20 1.11 22.28 -12.54
N GLN A 21 2.21 21.54 -12.39
CA GLN A 21 2.36 20.59 -11.28
C GLN A 21 2.32 21.33 -9.93
N SER A 22 1.53 20.82 -8.99
CA SER A 22 1.52 21.27 -7.60
C SER A 22 1.14 20.11 -6.70
N TYR A 23 2.06 19.72 -5.83
CA TYR A 23 1.79 18.67 -4.85
C TYR A 23 0.81 19.15 -3.77
N GLU A 24 0.82 20.44 -3.44
CA GLU A 24 -0.09 21.03 -2.46
C GLU A 24 -1.54 20.96 -2.97
N LEU A 25 -1.78 21.30 -4.25
CA LEU A 25 -3.11 21.18 -4.85
C LEU A 25 -3.52 19.71 -5.02
N ALA A 26 -2.60 18.83 -5.41
CA ALA A 26 -2.87 17.41 -5.47
C ALA A 26 -3.32 16.85 -4.10
N ALA A 27 -2.60 17.19 -3.02
CA ALA A 27 -2.95 16.79 -1.66
C ALA A 27 -4.32 17.32 -1.23
N GLN A 28 -4.66 18.56 -1.59
CA GLN A 28 -5.98 19.11 -1.30
C GLN A 28 -7.09 18.33 -2.00
N TRP A 29 -6.91 17.96 -3.27
CA TRP A 29 -7.91 17.17 -4.01
C TRP A 29 -8.04 15.75 -3.47
N PHE A 30 -6.93 15.07 -3.18
CA PHE A 30 -6.97 13.76 -2.54
C PHE A 30 -7.58 13.82 -1.14
N GLY A 31 -7.30 14.88 -0.37
CA GLY A 31 -7.91 15.12 0.93
C GLY A 31 -9.42 15.35 0.87
N ARG A 32 -9.92 16.05 -0.15
CA ARG A 32 -11.37 16.17 -0.39
C ARG A 32 -12.00 14.83 -0.73
N ALA A 33 -11.38 14.04 -1.61
CA ALA A 33 -11.85 12.70 -1.93
C ALA A 33 -11.85 11.80 -0.68
N ALA A 34 -10.80 11.85 0.13
CA ALA A 34 -10.69 11.15 1.40
C ALA A 34 -11.79 11.57 2.39
N ALA A 35 -12.10 12.86 2.49
CA ALA A 35 -13.18 13.36 3.35
C ALA A 35 -14.57 12.83 2.95
N GLU A 36 -14.76 12.48 1.67
CA GLU A 36 -15.96 11.80 1.16
C GLU A 36 -15.90 10.26 1.29
N GLY A 37 -14.88 9.72 1.95
CA GLY A 37 -14.71 8.28 2.14
C GLY A 37 -14.12 7.54 0.95
N ASN A 38 -13.57 8.24 -0.05
CA ASN A 38 -13.01 7.60 -1.24
C ASN A 38 -11.71 6.85 -0.93
N ALA A 39 -11.68 5.55 -1.24
CA ALA A 39 -10.55 4.65 -0.99
C ALA A 39 -9.26 5.04 -1.72
N GLU A 40 -9.38 5.63 -2.91
CA GLU A 40 -8.24 6.13 -3.69
C GLU A 40 -7.75 7.47 -3.12
N GLY A 41 -8.67 8.34 -2.68
CA GLY A 41 -8.34 9.58 -1.99
C GLY A 41 -7.52 9.32 -0.72
N TYR A 42 -7.98 8.39 0.12
CA TYR A 42 -7.23 7.95 1.30
C TYR A 42 -5.84 7.43 0.94
N TYR A 43 -5.73 6.56 -0.07
CA TYR A 43 -4.47 5.95 -0.48
C TYR A 43 -3.45 6.99 -0.99
N ASN A 44 -3.88 7.91 -1.85
CA ASN A 44 -2.98 8.92 -2.42
C ASN A 44 -2.57 9.95 -1.37
N LEU A 45 -3.48 10.39 -0.49
CA LEU A 45 -3.11 11.28 0.61
C LEU A 45 -2.13 10.60 1.57
N ALA A 46 -2.30 9.31 1.87
CA ALA A 46 -1.37 8.53 2.69
C ALA A 46 0.04 8.50 2.09
N LEU A 47 0.17 8.28 0.78
CA LEU A 47 1.46 8.33 0.08
C LEU A 47 2.12 9.71 0.15
N MET A 48 1.33 10.78 0.06
CA MET A 48 1.83 12.15 0.16
C MET A 48 2.33 12.46 1.59
N LEU A 49 1.60 12.03 2.61
CA LEU A 49 2.02 12.15 4.01
C LEU A 49 3.27 11.32 4.34
N LYS A 50 3.43 10.12 3.75
CA LYS A 50 4.65 9.31 3.87
C LYS A 50 5.87 10.02 3.28
N SER A 51 5.69 10.64 2.11
CA SER A 51 6.79 11.24 1.35
C SER A 51 7.05 12.71 1.69
N GLY A 52 6.15 13.38 2.41
CA GLY A 52 6.20 14.82 2.68
C GLY A 52 6.02 15.70 1.44
N LYS A 53 5.47 15.16 0.35
CA LYS A 53 5.25 15.92 -0.90
C LYS A 53 3.96 16.72 -0.80
N GLY A 54 4.05 18.05 -0.84
CA GLY A 54 2.89 18.95 -0.82
C GLY A 54 2.11 18.99 0.50
N VAL A 55 2.54 18.20 1.50
CA VAL A 55 2.01 18.15 2.86
C VAL A 55 3.16 17.92 3.82
N LYS A 56 2.99 18.33 5.08
CA LYS A 56 3.93 17.97 6.14
C LYS A 56 3.99 16.45 6.25
N LEU A 57 5.20 15.90 6.34
CA LEU A 57 5.40 14.47 6.58
C LEU A 57 4.73 14.07 7.90
N ASP A 58 3.84 13.07 7.83
CA ASP A 58 3.14 12.51 8.98
C ASP A 58 2.92 11.00 8.76
N VAL A 59 3.81 10.23 9.35
CA VAL A 59 3.84 8.76 9.23
C VAL A 59 2.64 8.13 9.93
N HIS A 60 2.23 8.64 11.09
CA HIS A 60 1.12 8.07 11.85
C HIS A 60 -0.20 8.26 11.11
N GLU A 61 -0.44 9.45 10.57
CA GLU A 61 -1.64 9.70 9.77
C GLU A 61 -1.60 8.93 8.44
N SER A 62 -0.44 8.79 7.81
CA SER A 62 -0.27 7.94 6.61
C SER A 62 -0.73 6.50 6.86
N ILE A 63 -0.29 5.88 7.97
CA ILE A 63 -0.73 4.52 8.34
C ILE A 63 -2.24 4.46 8.53
N ARG A 64 -2.82 5.43 9.25
CA ARG A 64 -4.27 5.48 9.49
C ARG A 64 -5.05 5.57 8.18
N LEU A 65 -4.62 6.43 7.25
CA LEU A 65 -5.26 6.59 5.95
C LEU A 65 -5.09 5.36 5.04
N PHE A 66 -3.94 4.67 5.06
CA PHE A 66 -3.81 3.40 4.35
C PHE A 66 -4.76 2.32 4.88
N LYS A 67 -4.93 2.23 6.21
CA LYS A 67 -5.90 1.30 6.84
C LYS A 67 -7.33 1.62 6.39
N LEU A 68 -7.70 2.91 6.37
CA LEU A 68 -8.99 3.34 5.83
C LEU A 68 -9.15 2.99 4.34
N ALA A 69 -8.15 3.27 3.51
CA ALA A 69 -8.16 2.95 2.08
C ALA A 69 -8.33 1.45 1.78
N ALA A 70 -7.81 0.59 2.65
CA ALA A 70 -7.91 -0.86 2.53
C ALA A 70 -9.27 -1.37 3.02
N SER A 71 -9.82 -0.81 4.11
CA SER A 71 -11.13 -1.21 4.63
C SER A 71 -12.32 -0.94 3.68
N GLN A 72 -12.15 -0.03 2.72
CA GLN A 72 -13.19 0.31 1.73
C GLN A 72 -13.27 -0.70 0.57
N ASP A 73 -12.23 -1.52 0.37
CA ASP A 73 -12.20 -2.56 -0.65
C ASP A 73 -11.51 -3.81 -0.09
N ILE A 74 -12.32 -4.79 0.28
CA ILE A 74 -11.87 -6.04 0.90
C ILE A 74 -11.37 -7.07 -0.11
N SER A 75 -10.99 -6.66 -1.31
CA SER A 75 -10.39 -7.56 -2.29
C SER A 75 -8.95 -7.92 -1.94
N VAL A 76 -8.58 -9.15 -2.26
CA VAL A 76 -7.22 -9.69 -2.13
C VAL A 76 -6.18 -8.87 -2.89
N GLU A 77 -6.58 -8.27 -4.00
CA GLU A 77 -5.71 -7.43 -4.82
C GLU A 77 -5.41 -6.10 -4.12
N VAL A 78 -6.44 -5.44 -3.58
CA VAL A 78 -6.26 -4.23 -2.79
C VAL A 78 -5.43 -4.49 -1.53
N TYR A 79 -5.66 -5.61 -0.86
CA TYR A 79 -4.87 -6.00 0.30
C TYR A 79 -3.40 -6.20 -0.03
N GLY A 80 -3.10 -6.90 -1.13
CA GLY A 80 -1.74 -7.17 -1.59
C GLY A 80 -0.98 -5.96 -2.15
N VAL A 81 -1.68 -4.88 -2.51
CA VAL A 81 -1.07 -3.65 -3.05
C VAL A 81 -1.00 -2.54 -2.01
N LYS A 82 -2.04 -2.33 -1.20
CA LYS A 82 -2.12 -1.19 -0.27
C LYS A 82 -1.50 -1.47 1.09
N MET A 83 -1.66 -2.67 1.63
CA MET A 83 -1.18 -3.01 2.98
C MET A 83 0.36 -3.11 3.10
N PRO A 84 1.13 -3.52 2.08
CA PRO A 84 2.60 -3.48 2.14
C PRO A 84 3.15 -2.09 2.46
N ASN A 85 2.49 -1.02 1.98
CA ASN A 85 2.88 0.34 2.33
C ASN A 85 2.72 0.64 3.82
N ILE A 86 1.79 -0.03 4.53
CA ILE A 86 1.66 0.07 5.99
C ILE A 86 2.86 -0.58 6.67
N GLY A 87 3.20 -1.82 6.31
CA GLY A 87 4.33 -2.52 6.92
C GLY A 87 5.67 -1.85 6.66
N VAL A 88 5.84 -1.25 5.49
CA VAL A 88 6.97 -0.37 5.18
C VAL A 88 7.04 0.77 6.18
N VAL A 89 5.94 1.52 6.35
CA VAL A 89 5.93 2.71 7.21
C VAL A 89 6.11 2.34 8.68
N GLU A 90 5.46 1.27 9.15
CA GLU A 90 5.58 0.77 10.53
C GLU A 90 6.99 0.22 10.81
N ALA A 91 7.60 -0.50 9.87
CA ALA A 91 8.93 -1.10 10.01
C ALA A 91 10.07 -0.09 9.85
N GLU A 92 9.98 0.86 8.91
CA GLU A 92 10.94 1.97 8.75
C GLU A 92 10.97 2.83 10.02
N HIS A 93 9.82 3.15 10.60
CA HIS A 93 9.71 4.02 11.78
C HIS A 93 10.04 3.31 13.10
N SER A 94 9.64 2.06 13.27
CA SER A 94 9.74 1.36 14.57
C SER A 94 10.96 0.45 14.67
N LEU A 95 11.46 -0.07 13.55
CA LEU A 95 12.48 -1.13 13.52
C LEU A 95 13.71 -0.77 12.68
N GLY A 96 13.69 0.36 11.96
CA GLY A 96 14.77 0.77 11.05
C GLY A 96 14.96 -0.19 9.87
N LEU A 97 13.94 -0.99 9.54
CA LEU A 97 13.99 -1.97 8.47
C LEU A 97 13.81 -1.30 7.11
N SER A 98 14.34 -1.93 6.07
CA SER A 98 14.16 -1.49 4.69
C SER A 98 12.72 -1.70 4.22
N TYR A 99 12.28 -0.91 3.22
CA TYR A 99 10.98 -1.06 2.55
C TYR A 99 10.60 -2.53 2.29
N HIS A 100 11.55 -3.30 1.77
CA HIS A 100 11.31 -4.67 1.35
C HIS A 100 11.07 -5.61 2.54
N GLU A 101 11.75 -5.41 3.67
CA GLU A 101 11.56 -6.20 4.88
C GLU A 101 10.18 -5.96 5.51
N GLY A 102 9.75 -4.69 5.61
CA GLY A 102 8.42 -4.34 6.11
C GLY A 102 7.28 -4.79 5.19
N ALA A 103 7.50 -4.78 3.87
CA ALA A 103 6.51 -5.20 2.87
C ALA A 103 6.30 -6.73 2.82
N LEU A 104 7.35 -7.52 3.08
CA LEU A 104 7.33 -8.99 2.99
C LEU A 104 6.25 -9.61 3.87
N GLU A 105 6.07 -9.13 5.10
CA GLU A 105 5.07 -9.67 6.02
C GLU A 105 3.65 -9.54 5.43
N TRP A 106 3.32 -8.38 4.88
CA TRP A 106 2.03 -8.13 4.27
C TRP A 106 1.82 -8.93 2.99
N TYR A 107 2.85 -9.07 2.16
CA TYR A 107 2.77 -9.95 0.99
C TYR A 107 2.52 -11.41 1.41
N HIS A 108 3.17 -11.90 2.46
CA HIS A 108 2.90 -13.23 2.99
C HIS A 108 1.47 -13.40 3.50
N ARG A 109 0.92 -12.39 4.20
CA ARG A 109 -0.49 -12.39 4.61
C ARG A 109 -1.42 -12.44 3.39
N ALA A 110 -1.18 -11.61 2.38
CA ALA A 110 -1.98 -11.57 1.15
C ALA A 110 -1.94 -12.89 0.35
N ILE A 111 -0.80 -13.58 0.34
CA ILE A 111 -0.63 -14.90 -0.31
C ILE A 111 -1.49 -15.97 0.35
N LYS A 112 -1.70 -15.92 1.67
CA LYS A 112 -2.63 -16.85 2.37
C LYS A 112 -4.05 -16.75 1.83
N HIS A 113 -4.41 -15.60 1.26
CA HIS A 113 -5.69 -15.36 0.61
C HIS A 113 -5.65 -15.48 -0.92
N GLY A 114 -4.52 -15.93 -1.47
CA GLY A 114 -4.40 -16.19 -2.91
C GLY A 114 -3.98 -14.98 -3.74
N SER A 115 -3.34 -13.97 -3.16
CA SER A 115 -2.77 -12.84 -3.93
C SER A 115 -1.58 -13.30 -4.79
N GLY A 116 -1.83 -13.58 -6.06
CA GLY A 116 -0.78 -13.84 -7.05
C GLY A 116 0.16 -12.65 -7.23
N THR A 117 -0.36 -11.43 -7.21
CA THR A 117 0.42 -10.18 -7.27
C THR A 117 1.42 -10.08 -6.12
N SER A 118 1.01 -10.43 -4.90
CA SER A 118 1.91 -10.43 -3.74
C SER A 118 3.00 -11.50 -3.88
N ALA A 119 2.67 -12.70 -4.35
CA ALA A 119 3.66 -13.72 -4.65
C ALA A 119 4.69 -13.24 -5.69
N ASN A 120 4.23 -12.58 -6.76
CA ASN A 120 5.13 -11.96 -7.74
C ASN A 120 6.03 -10.89 -7.11
N ASN A 121 5.49 -10.02 -6.24
CA ASN A 121 6.29 -9.00 -5.58
C ASN A 121 7.37 -9.59 -4.67
N ILE A 122 7.07 -10.68 -3.94
CA ILE A 122 8.09 -11.42 -3.18
C ILE A 122 9.14 -12.00 -4.13
N GLY A 123 8.71 -12.55 -5.28
CA GLY A 123 9.61 -13.02 -6.33
C GLY A 123 10.62 -11.94 -6.76
N THR A 124 10.13 -10.74 -7.04
CA THR A 124 10.96 -9.57 -7.42
C THR A 124 11.92 -9.17 -6.31
N ILE A 125 11.50 -9.23 -5.04
CA ILE A 125 12.36 -8.94 -3.89
C ILE A 125 13.55 -9.92 -3.84
N TYR A 126 13.31 -11.22 -3.99
CA TYR A 126 14.39 -12.22 -4.01
C TYR A 126 15.24 -12.15 -5.28
N GLU A 127 14.65 -11.81 -6.43
CA GLU A 127 15.37 -11.65 -7.70
C GLU A 127 16.34 -10.44 -7.66
N SER A 128 15.89 -9.33 -7.09
CA SER A 128 16.69 -8.11 -6.95
C SER A 128 17.66 -8.17 -5.77
N GLY A 129 17.31 -8.88 -4.69
CA GLY A 129 18.10 -8.96 -3.46
C GLY A 129 18.07 -7.68 -2.64
N VAL A 130 16.98 -6.89 -2.73
CA VAL A 130 16.83 -5.69 -1.91
C VAL A 130 16.17 -6.07 -0.58
N GLY A 131 16.83 -5.78 0.55
CA GLY A 131 16.38 -6.15 1.90
C GLY A 131 16.49 -7.65 2.23
N VAL A 132 16.83 -8.50 1.26
CA VAL A 132 17.10 -9.93 1.45
C VAL A 132 18.30 -10.36 0.61
N LYS A 133 18.92 -11.49 0.95
CA LYS A 133 19.94 -12.08 0.07
C LYS A 133 19.30 -12.49 -1.26
N ARG A 134 19.89 -12.02 -2.38
CA ARG A 134 19.44 -12.39 -3.73
C ARG A 134 19.39 -13.90 -3.92
N ASP A 135 18.25 -14.42 -4.38
CA ASP A 135 18.00 -15.84 -4.61
C ASP A 135 17.00 -16.06 -5.77
N PHE A 136 17.54 -16.34 -6.95
CA PHE A 136 16.75 -16.59 -8.15
C PHE A 136 15.90 -17.87 -8.07
N LYS A 137 16.32 -18.88 -7.30
CA LYS A 137 15.56 -20.12 -7.15
C LYS A 137 14.30 -19.84 -6.33
N THR A 138 14.46 -19.12 -5.23
CA THR A 138 13.32 -18.68 -4.41
C THR A 138 12.40 -17.75 -5.21
N ALA A 139 12.95 -16.79 -5.97
CA ALA A 139 12.15 -15.93 -6.85
C ALA A 139 11.30 -16.73 -7.85
N LEU A 140 11.93 -17.65 -8.58
CA LEU A 140 11.24 -18.50 -9.56
C LEU A 140 10.14 -19.35 -8.92
N ASN A 141 10.36 -19.85 -7.71
CA ASN A 141 9.35 -20.61 -6.98
C ASN A 141 8.13 -19.74 -6.65
N TYR A 142 8.33 -18.49 -6.21
CA TYR A 142 7.23 -17.56 -5.97
C TYR A 142 6.47 -17.20 -7.25
N TYR A 143 7.15 -16.97 -8.37
CA TYR A 143 6.51 -16.73 -9.66
C TYR A 143 5.65 -17.91 -10.12
N LYS A 144 6.15 -19.14 -9.97
CA LYS A 144 5.35 -20.35 -10.26
C LYS A 144 4.17 -20.47 -9.31
N PHE A 145 4.41 -20.25 -8.02
CA PHE A 145 3.38 -20.34 -7.00
C PHE A 145 2.25 -19.34 -7.23
N ALA A 146 2.55 -18.11 -7.66
CA ALA A 146 1.58 -17.08 -7.98
C ALA A 146 0.47 -17.57 -8.92
N SER A 147 0.83 -18.33 -9.96
CA SER A 147 -0.13 -18.88 -10.94
C SER A 147 -1.02 -20.01 -10.41
N SER A 148 -0.64 -20.61 -9.27
CA SER A 148 -1.35 -21.75 -8.66
C SER A 148 -2.30 -21.34 -7.52
N LEU A 149 -2.23 -20.07 -7.10
CA LEU A 149 -2.99 -19.56 -5.97
C LEU A 149 -4.49 -19.48 -6.28
N LYS A 150 -5.29 -19.86 -5.29
CA LYS A 150 -6.75 -19.74 -5.32
C LYS A 150 -7.16 -18.63 -4.36
N VAL A 151 -7.94 -17.68 -4.87
CA VAL A 151 -8.43 -16.56 -4.08
C VAL A 151 -9.37 -17.07 -3.00
N THR A 152 -9.12 -16.68 -1.74
CA THR A 152 -10.07 -16.81 -0.65
C THR A 152 -10.52 -15.43 -0.20
N PRO A 153 -11.80 -15.23 0.15
CA PRO A 153 -12.29 -13.92 0.58
C PRO A 153 -11.59 -13.44 1.85
N LEU A 154 -11.27 -12.15 1.89
CA LEU A 154 -10.83 -11.47 3.11
C LEU A 154 -12.03 -11.10 3.97
N THR A 155 -11.79 -10.98 5.27
CA THR A 155 -12.72 -10.49 6.27
C THR A 155 -12.20 -9.20 6.89
N LYS A 156 -13.06 -8.44 7.55
CA LYS A 156 -12.64 -7.21 8.26
C LYS A 156 -11.51 -7.46 9.29
N LYS A 157 -11.49 -8.66 9.90
CA LYS A 157 -10.45 -9.06 10.86
C LYS A 157 -9.06 -9.13 10.24
N ASP A 158 -8.95 -9.36 8.94
CA ASP A 158 -7.66 -9.42 8.25
C ASP A 158 -7.01 -8.03 8.09
N PHE A 159 -7.80 -6.96 8.26
CA PHE A 159 -7.39 -5.55 8.28
C PHE A 159 -7.17 -5.02 9.71
N ASP A 160 -7.80 -5.65 10.70
CA ASP A 160 -7.61 -5.36 12.12
C ASP A 160 -6.32 -6.04 12.61
N ILE A 161 -5.20 -5.33 12.52
CA ILE A 161 -4.09 -5.57 13.44
C ILE A 161 -4.53 -5.04 14.81
N ALA A 162 -5.39 -5.81 15.50
CA ALA A 162 -5.46 -5.69 16.94
C ALA A 162 -4.03 -5.86 17.43
N GLU A 163 -3.54 -4.86 18.16
CA GLU A 163 -2.25 -4.83 18.82
C GLU A 163 -1.93 -6.24 19.31
N ALA A 164 -1.00 -6.93 18.63
CA ALA A 164 -0.43 -8.15 19.15
C ALA A 164 0.39 -7.71 20.36
N THR A 165 -0.31 -7.68 21.49
CA THR A 165 0.12 -7.48 22.86
C THR A 165 1.62 -7.68 23.03
N THR A 166 2.32 -6.58 23.28
CA THR A 166 3.45 -6.59 24.21
C THR A 166 3.01 -7.34 25.46
N THR A 167 3.58 -8.52 25.65
CA THR A 167 3.56 -9.27 26.91
C THR A 167 4.98 -9.32 27.44
#